data_AF-A0A925A6B9-F1
#
_entry.id   AF-A0A925A6B9-F1
#
_cell.length_a   1.000
_cell.length_b   1.000
_cell.length_c   1.000
_cell.angle_alpha   90.00
_cell.angle_beta   90.00
_cell.angle_gamma   90.00
#
_symmetry.space_group_name_H-M   'P 1'
#
loop_
_entity.id
_entity.type
_entity.pdbx_description
1 polymer ?
#
loop_
_entity_poly.entity_id
_entity_poly.type
_entity_poly.pdbx_seq_one_letter_code
_entity_poly.pdbx_strand_id
1 'polypeptide(L)' 'GTPVIAIGDYAFFGPVISPAPKGEQAAALWDGVVALASYDGFFELKRSRTRGPIFD' A
#
# COMPACT_ATOMS: atom_id res chain seq x y z
N GLY A 1 -1.41 9.72 10.02
CA GLY A 1 -1.18 8.46 10.78
C GLY A 1 -0.02 7.71 10.17
N THR A 2 0.30 6.52 10.64
CA THR A 2 1.35 5.66 10.08
C THR A 2 0.74 4.36 9.56
N PRO A 3 1.23 3.78 8.46
CA PRO A 3 2.41 4.18 7.65
C PRO A 3 2.11 5.24 6.57
N VAL A 4 3.17 5.93 6.11
CA VAL A 4 3.14 6.87 4.97
C VAL A 4 4.34 6.56 4.05
N ILE A 5 4.11 6.56 2.75
CA ILE A 5 5.14 6.37 1.71
C ILE A 5 5.03 7.46 0.65
N ALA A 6 6.17 7.89 0.11
CA ALA A 6 6.23 8.78 -1.05
C ALA A 6 6.52 7.95 -2.31
N ILE A 7 5.77 8.20 -3.39
CA ILE A 7 5.95 7.58 -4.70
C ILE A 7 5.86 8.68 -5.74
N GLY A 8 7.00 8.99 -6.39
CA GLY A 8 7.12 10.21 -7.20
C GLY A 8 6.91 11.47 -6.34
N ASP A 9 6.07 12.38 -6.83
CA ASP A 9 5.75 13.64 -6.15
C ASP A 9 4.57 13.53 -5.16
N TYR A 10 3.98 12.34 -5.01
CA TYR A 10 2.80 12.12 -4.19
C TYR A 10 3.13 11.34 -2.91
N ALA A 11 2.50 11.74 -1.81
CA ALA A 11 2.57 11.03 -0.52
C ALA A 11 1.24 10.34 -0.23
N PHE A 12 1.30 9.05 0.12
CA PHE A 12 0.13 8.23 0.41
C PHE A 12 0.17 7.66 1.83
N PHE A 13 -0.99 7.64 2.48
CA PHE A 13 -1.19 6.82 3.66
C PHE A 13 -1.35 5.35 3.25
N GLY A 14 -0.52 4.46 3.80
CA GLY A 14 -0.46 3.06 3.40
C GLY A 14 0.78 2.71 2.56
N PRO A 15 0.78 1.55 1.88
CA PRO A 15 -0.28 0.53 1.95
C PRO A 15 -0.34 -0.09 3.36
N VAL A 16 -1.54 -0.16 3.93
CA VAL A 16 -1.76 -0.76 5.27
C VAL A 16 -2.00 -2.26 5.08
N ILE A 17 -0.99 -3.08 5.38
CA ILE A 17 -1.01 -4.53 5.09
C ILE A 17 -0.70 -5.34 6.35
N SER A 18 -1.42 -6.47 6.54
CA SER A 18 -1.16 -7.46 7.58
C SER A 18 -1.70 -8.84 7.16
N PRO A 19 -0.86 -9.91 7.13
CA PRO A 19 0.58 -9.93 7.38
C PRO A 19 1.36 -9.26 6.25
N ALA A 20 2.65 -8.95 6.47
CA ALA A 20 3.52 -8.41 5.42
C ALA A 20 3.65 -9.42 4.25
N PRO A 21 3.54 -8.97 2.99
CA PRO A 21 3.72 -9.86 1.85
C PRO A 21 5.19 -10.26 1.70
N LYS A 22 5.45 -11.46 1.18
CA LYS A 22 6.80 -12.01 1.00
C LYS A 22 7.00 -12.48 -0.45
N GLY A 23 8.25 -12.54 -0.91
CA GLY A 23 8.62 -13.04 -2.23
C GLY A 23 7.90 -12.32 -3.38
N GLU A 24 7.47 -13.08 -4.39
CA GLU A 24 6.80 -12.55 -5.59
C GLU A 24 5.50 -11.80 -5.27
N GLN A 25 4.80 -12.17 -4.20
CA GLN A 25 3.59 -11.46 -3.77
C GLN A 25 3.89 -10.01 -3.36
N ALA A 26 5.05 -9.77 -2.74
CA ALA A 26 5.46 -8.41 -2.38
C ALA A 26 5.71 -7.56 -3.62
N ALA A 27 6.36 -8.12 -4.65
CA ALA A 27 6.59 -7.45 -5.93
C ALA A 27 5.26 -7.14 -6.64
N ALA A 28 4.37 -8.12 -6.76
CA ALA A 28 3.08 -7.93 -7.42
C ALA A 28 2.21 -6.85 -6.74
N LEU A 29 2.22 -6.78 -5.40
CA LEU A 29 1.53 -5.72 -4.67
C LEU A 29 2.18 -4.36 -4.88
N TRP A 30 3.51 -4.30 -4.93
CA TRP A 30 4.25 -3.07 -5.21
C TRP A 30 3.93 -2.52 -6.60
N ASP A 31 3.91 -3.37 -7.63
CA ASP A 31 3.57 -2.98 -9.00
C ASP A 31 2.16 -2.37 -9.07
N GLY A 32 1.19 -2.95 -8.35
CA GLY A 32 -0.16 -2.40 -8.25
C GLY A 32 -0.23 -1.04 -7.55
N VAL A 33 0.56 -0.85 -6.48
CA VAL A 33 0.65 0.43 -5.77
C VAL A 33 1.26 1.52 -6.67
N VAL A 34 2.34 1.20 -7.40
CA VAL A 34 2.98 2.14 -8.34
C VAL A 34 2.03 2.47 -9.50
N ALA A 35 1.31 1.48 -10.03
CA ALA A 35 0.34 1.71 -11.10
C ALA A 35 -0.76 2.68 -10.67
N LEU A 36 -1.34 2.50 -9.48
CA LEU A 36 -2.34 3.42 -8.93
C LEU A 36 -1.75 4.82 -8.69
N ALA A 37 -0.55 4.91 -8.11
CA ALA A 37 0.13 6.18 -7.85
C ALA A 37 0.51 6.95 -9.12
N SER A 38 0.66 6.27 -10.26
CA SER A 38 0.96 6.91 -11.56
C SER A 38 -0.23 7.66 -12.17
N TYR A 39 -1.44 7.41 -11.67
CA TYR A 39 -2.65 8.05 -12.18
C TYR A 39 -2.98 9.29 -11.33
N ASP A 40 -2.85 10.48 -11.92
CA ASP A 40 -3.07 11.77 -11.23
C ASP A 40 -4.45 11.88 -10.55
N GLY A 41 -5.47 11.21 -11.11
CA GLY A 41 -6.82 11.20 -10.55
C GLY A 41 -7.05 10.17 -9.44
N PHE A 42 -6.02 9.44 -8.98
CA PHE A 42 -6.16 8.44 -7.93
C PHE A 42 -5.85 9.04 -6.56
N PHE A 43 -6.84 9.01 -5.66
CA PHE A 43 -6.72 9.63 -4.34
C PHE A 43 -6.87 8.64 -3.17
N GLU A 44 -7.70 7.60 -3.29
CA GLU A 44 -7.88 6.64 -2.20
C GLU A 44 -8.36 5.27 -2.70
N LEU A 45 -7.85 4.21 -2.08
CA LEU A 45 -8.44 2.87 -2.09
C LEU A 45 -8.46 2.34 -0.66
N LYS A 46 -9.64 1.98 -0.15
CA LYS A 46 -9.80 1.54 1.25
C LYS A 46 -10.85 0.45 1.38
N ARG A 47 -10.60 -0.46 2.33
CA ARG A 47 -11.61 -1.40 2.89
C ARG A 47 -11.52 -1.42 4.41
N SER A 48 -12.58 -1.86 5.07
CA SER A 48 -12.60 -2.03 6.53
C SER A 48 -11.50 -2.99 6.99
N ARG A 49 -10.68 -2.56 7.95
CA ARG A 49 -9.64 -3.40 8.55
C ARG A 49 -10.28 -4.36 9.55
N THR A 50 -10.18 -5.66 9.29
CA THR A 50 -10.76 -6.73 10.13
C THR A 50 -9.72 -7.56 10.89
N ARG A 51 -8.43 -7.19 10.79
CA ARG A 51 -7.31 -7.87 11.47
C ARG A 51 -6.25 -6.88 11.92
N GLY A 52 -5.55 -7.20 13.01
CA GLY A 52 -4.43 -6.43 13.55
C GLY A 52 -3.11 -6.73 12.82
N PRO A 53 -2.00 -6.06 13.20
CA PRO A 53 -0.66 -6.37 12.72
C PRO A 53 -0.23 -7.81 13.07
N ILE A 54 0.52 -8.43 12.17
CA ILE A 54 1.17 -9.74 12.38
C ILE A 54 2.65 -9.53 12.03
N PHE A 55 3.55 -9.93 12.94
CA PHE A 55 4.97 -9.53 12.93
C PHE A 55 5.95 -10.65 12.51
N ASP A 56 5.44 -11.80 12.07
CA ASP A 56 6.21 -13.00 11.73
C ASP A 56 6.67 -13.10 10.25
#